data_AF-A0A8T7KGR2-F1
#
_entry.id   AF-A0A8T7KGR2-F1
#
_cell.length_a   1.000
_cell.length_b   1.000
_cell.length_c   1.000
_cell.angle_alpha   90.00
_cell.angle_beta   90.00
_cell.angle_gamma   90.00
#
_symmetry.space_group_name_H-M   'P 1'
#
loop_
_entity.id
_entity.type
_entity.pdbx_description
1 polymer ?
#
loop_
_entity_poly.entity_id
_entity_poly.type
_entity_poly.pdbx_seq_one_letter_code
_entity_poly.pdbx_strand_id
1 'polypeptide(L)'
;MTEKKAGQPYSPEEILSFDRIKRAMTSRVLDRIEELWQGKQPLSVEQMNEVIASEWQRVKDAVRSSPAAREAFRKYLERTVSEQIDKLMKEDRAELESLGVVEKSL
;
A
#
# COMPACT_ATOMS: atom_id res chain seq x y z
N MET A 1 19.47 -13.46 -18.58
CA MET A 1 18.15 -13.12 -19.15
C MET A 1 17.29 -12.62 -18.02
N THR A 2 17.20 -11.31 -17.83
CA THR A 2 16.24 -10.71 -16.89
C THR A 2 14.87 -10.86 -17.52
N GLU A 3 13.97 -11.63 -16.90
CA GLU A 3 12.58 -11.68 -17.32
C GLU A 3 12.03 -10.25 -17.31
N LYS A 4 11.45 -9.82 -18.44
CA LYS A 4 10.81 -8.51 -18.53
C LYS A 4 9.67 -8.47 -17.53
N LYS A 5 9.80 -7.60 -16.52
CA LYS A 5 8.76 -7.45 -15.48
C LYS A 5 7.68 -6.45 -15.89
N ALA A 6 7.75 -5.92 -17.11
CA ALA A 6 6.72 -5.08 -17.70
C ALA A 6 5.35 -5.77 -17.55
N GLY A 7 4.39 -5.09 -16.90
CA GLY A 7 3.04 -5.62 -16.68
C GLY A 7 2.84 -6.50 -15.43
N GLN A 8 3.87 -7.05 -14.79
CA GLN A 8 3.69 -7.84 -13.57
C GLN A 8 3.30 -6.96 -12.35
N PRO A 9 2.56 -7.46 -11.36
CA PRO A 9 2.38 -6.77 -10.08
C PRO A 9 3.73 -6.53 -9.37
N TYR A 10 3.78 -5.55 -8.47
CA TYR A 10 4.93 -5.41 -7.57
C TYR A 10 4.86 -6.48 -6.49
N SER A 11 5.98 -7.16 -6.25
CA SER A 11 6.14 -8.06 -5.11
C SER A 11 6.26 -7.28 -3.79
N PRO A 12 5.88 -7.87 -2.64
CA PRO A 12 6.06 -7.26 -1.33
C PRO A 12 7.50 -6.81 -1.06
N GLU A 13 8.48 -7.56 -1.54
CA GLU A 13 9.91 -7.27 -1.36
C GLU A 13 10.34 -6.04 -2.16
N GLU A 14 9.77 -5.82 -3.34
CA GLU A 14 10.08 -4.65 -4.18
C GLU A 14 9.54 -3.35 -3.57
N ILE A 15 8.46 -3.41 -2.80
CA ILE A 15 7.82 -2.23 -2.16
C ILE A 15 8.21 -2.03 -0.70
N LEU A 16 9.17 -2.81 -0.20
CA LEU A 16 9.59 -2.79 1.20
C LEU A 16 10.38 -1.52 1.58
N SER A 17 11.03 -0.85 0.61
CA SER A 17 11.80 0.37 0.85
C SER A 17 11.84 1.28 -0.38
N PHE A 18 12.10 2.58 -0.17
CA PHE A 18 12.21 3.55 -1.25
C PHE A 18 13.30 3.21 -2.27
N ASP A 19 14.44 2.69 -1.83
CA ASP A 19 15.52 2.27 -2.74
C ASP A 19 15.11 1.08 -3.61
N ARG A 20 14.38 0.11 -3.04
CA ARG A 20 13.86 -1.04 -3.78
C ARG A 20 12.78 -0.64 -4.79
N ILE A 21 11.89 0.25 -4.38
CA ILE A 21 10.88 0.85 -5.27
C ILE A 21 11.58 1.55 -6.44
N LYS A 22 12.59 2.40 -6.15
CA LYS A 22 13.33 3.12 -7.18
C LYS A 22 13.97 2.16 -8.18
N ARG A 23 14.68 1.12 -7.73
CA ARG A 23 15.31 0.13 -8.61
C ARG A 23 14.30 -0.64 -9.45
N ALA A 24 13.24 -1.16 -8.83
CA ALA A 24 12.21 -1.93 -9.53
C ALA A 24 11.47 -1.07 -10.57
N MET A 25 11.08 0.14 -10.18
CA MET A 25 10.40 1.09 -11.05
C MET A 25 11.31 1.53 -12.21
N THR A 26 12.58 1.86 -11.96
CA THR A 26 13.52 2.21 -13.04
C THR A 26 13.65 1.08 -14.05
N SER A 27 13.83 -0.17 -13.61
CA SER A 27 13.92 -1.32 -14.53
C SER A 27 12.64 -1.46 -15.36
N ARG A 28 11.47 -1.39 -14.75
CA ARG A 28 10.17 -1.56 -15.45
C ARG A 28 9.85 -0.41 -16.41
N VAL A 29 10.22 0.82 -16.04
CA VAL A 29 10.07 1.99 -16.92
C VAL A 29 10.97 1.82 -18.14
N LEU A 30 12.22 1.40 -17.96
CA LEU A 30 13.13 1.13 -19.07
C LEU A 30 12.60 0.02 -19.98
N ASP A 31 12.16 -1.11 -19.42
CA ASP A 31 11.54 -2.21 -20.19
C ASP A 31 10.37 -1.70 -21.06
N ARG A 32 9.48 -0.87 -20.49
CA ARG A 32 8.32 -0.30 -21.20
C ARG A 32 8.73 0.72 -22.26
N ILE A 33 9.72 1.57 -21.98
CA ILE A 33 10.25 2.53 -22.95
C ILE A 33 10.90 1.79 -24.12
N GLU A 34 11.66 0.72 -23.86
CA GLU A 34 12.26 -0.12 -24.89
C GLU A 34 11.20 -0.81 -25.76
N GLU A 35 10.08 -1.26 -25.18
CA GLU A 35 8.95 -1.84 -25.93
C GLU A 35 8.25 -0.82 -26.84
N LEU A 36 8.11 0.43 -26.37
CA LEU A 36 7.58 1.53 -27.16
C LEU A 36 8.56 1.95 -28.27
N TRP A 37 9.86 1.86 -28.00
CA TRP A 37 10.92 2.16 -28.94
C TRP A 37 11.12 1.00 -29.93
N GLN A 38 10.16 0.83 -30.85
CA GLN A 38 10.24 -0.14 -31.96
C GLN A 38 11.23 0.29 -33.08
N GLY A 39 12.30 1.02 -32.73
CA GLY A 39 13.36 1.42 -33.65
C GLY A 39 13.00 2.47 -34.70
N LYS A 40 11.85 3.15 -34.59
CA LYS A 40 11.35 4.02 -35.68
C LYS A 40 11.34 5.53 -35.40
N GLN A 41 11.31 6.00 -34.15
CA GLN A 41 11.47 7.42 -33.78
C GLN A 41 12.00 7.59 -32.33
N PRO A 42 12.72 8.68 -32.00
CA PRO A 42 13.06 9.01 -30.61
C PRO A 42 11.79 9.28 -29.79
N LEU A 43 11.72 8.74 -28.57
CA LEU A 43 10.63 9.06 -27.65
C LEU A 43 10.76 10.50 -27.16
N SER A 44 9.62 11.19 -27.08
CA SER A 44 9.56 12.52 -26.49
C SER A 44 9.67 12.44 -24.95
N VAL A 45 10.05 13.56 -24.33
CA VAL A 45 10.13 13.67 -22.87
C VAL A 45 8.75 13.49 -22.22
N GLU A 46 7.70 13.97 -22.89
CA GLU A 46 6.31 13.82 -22.46
C GLU A 46 5.91 12.34 -22.42
N GLN A 47 6.24 11.58 -23.45
CA GLN A 47 5.96 10.13 -23.48
C GLN A 47 6.70 9.39 -22.37
N MET A 48 7.97 9.75 -22.10
CA MET A 48 8.73 9.16 -20.99
C MET A 48 8.10 9.50 -19.64
N ASN A 49 7.67 10.76 -19.45
CA ASN A 49 7.01 11.20 -18.22
C ASN A 49 5.66 10.50 -18.00
N GLU A 50 4.88 10.24 -19.05
CA GLU A 50 3.65 9.45 -18.96
C GLU A 50 3.92 8.01 -18.51
N VAL A 51 4.95 7.37 -19.06
CA VAL A 51 5.35 6.02 -18.62
C VAL A 51 5.75 6.03 -17.14
N ILE A 52 6.57 6.99 -16.72
CA ILE A 52 6.99 7.15 -15.33
C ILE A 52 5.77 7.38 -14.42
N ALA A 53 4.87 8.29 -14.77
CA ALA A 53 3.70 8.61 -13.97
C ALA A 53 2.74 7.41 -13.84
N SER A 54 2.53 6.68 -14.94
CA SER A 54 1.71 5.46 -14.94
C SER A 54 2.32 4.38 -14.04
N GLU A 55 3.63 4.18 -14.10
CA GLU A 55 4.31 3.17 -13.28
C GLU A 55 4.31 3.58 -11.79
N TRP A 56 4.44 4.89 -11.49
CA TRP A 56 4.30 5.41 -10.13
C TRP A 56 2.91 5.14 -9.53
N GLN A 57 1.86 5.24 -10.34
CA GLN A 57 0.51 4.91 -9.88
C GLN A 57 0.41 3.44 -9.47
N ARG A 58 1.01 2.52 -10.24
CA ARG A 58 1.05 1.08 -9.93
C ARG A 58 1.81 0.80 -8.63
N VAL A 59 2.91 1.50 -8.38
CA VAL A 59 3.65 1.42 -7.10
C VAL A 59 2.74 1.83 -5.93
N LYS A 60 2.06 2.98 -6.03
CA LYS A 60 1.18 3.46 -4.96
C LYS A 60 0.06 2.47 -4.65
N ASP A 61 -0.52 1.87 -5.68
CA ASP A 61 -1.61 0.91 -5.51
C ASP A 61 -1.11 -0.40 -4.89
N ALA A 62 0.07 -0.87 -5.29
CA ALA A 62 0.73 -2.02 -4.65
C ALA A 62 1.04 -1.76 -3.17
N VAL A 63 1.62 -0.59 -2.83
CA VAL A 63 1.89 -0.18 -1.45
C VAL A 63 0.60 -0.15 -0.62
N ARG A 64 -0.48 0.45 -1.12
CA ARG A 64 -1.77 0.53 -0.43
C ARG A 64 -2.41 -0.85 -0.19
N SER A 65 -2.20 -1.78 -1.12
CA SER A 65 -2.69 -3.15 -1.00
C SER A 65 -1.81 -4.04 -0.12
N SER A 66 -0.62 -3.57 0.29
CA SER A 66 0.37 -4.38 1.00
C SER A 66 -0.06 -4.71 2.44
N PRO A 67 0.36 -5.88 2.98
CA PRO A 67 0.12 -6.23 4.37
C PRO A 67 0.65 -5.18 5.35
N ALA A 68 1.84 -4.63 5.08
CA ALA A 68 2.46 -3.61 5.92
C ALA A 68 1.63 -2.32 5.99
N ALA A 69 1.07 -1.86 4.86
CA ALA A 69 0.19 -0.70 4.85
C ALA A 69 -1.13 -0.97 5.60
N ARG A 70 -1.71 -2.15 5.42
CA ARG A 70 -2.90 -2.59 6.17
C ARG A 70 -2.64 -2.65 7.67
N GLU A 71 -1.48 -3.15 8.08
CA GLU A 71 -1.12 -3.26 9.49
C GLU A 71 -0.84 -1.89 10.12
N ALA A 72 -0.10 -1.01 9.43
CA ALA A 72 0.11 0.36 9.88
C ALA A 72 -1.23 1.12 10.03
N PHE A 73 -2.15 0.93 9.07
CA PHE A 73 -3.48 1.51 9.14
C PHE A 73 -4.31 0.92 10.28
N ARG A 74 -4.26 -0.40 10.49
CA ARG A 74 -4.93 -1.07 11.63
C ARG A 74 -4.42 -0.52 12.96
N LYS A 75 -3.10 -0.41 13.15
CA LYS A 75 -2.49 0.15 14.37
C LYS A 75 -2.91 1.59 14.62
N TYR A 76 -3.00 2.40 13.57
CA TYR A 76 -3.52 3.76 13.67
C TYR A 76 -4.98 3.79 14.17
N LEU A 77 -5.84 2.93 13.61
CA LEU A 77 -7.26 2.86 14.01
C LEU A 77 -7.48 2.25 15.38
N GLU A 78 -6.63 1.32 15.79
CA GLU A 78 -6.80 0.54 17.03
C GLU A 78 -6.97 1.44 18.25
N ARG A 79 -6.18 2.52 18.33
CA ARG A 79 -6.31 3.51 19.41
C ARG A 79 -7.67 4.21 19.41
N THR A 80 -8.08 4.76 18.27
CA THR A 80 -9.34 5.51 18.17
C THR A 80 -10.56 4.63 18.41
N VAL A 81 -10.53 3.40 17.89
CA VAL A 81 -11.62 2.43 18.09
C VAL A 81 -11.68 2.01 19.55
N SER A 82 -10.54 1.73 20.19
CA SER A 82 -10.49 1.39 21.63
C SER A 82 -11.07 2.51 22.48
N GLU A 83 -10.65 3.76 22.26
CA GLU A 83 -11.15 4.92 23.00
C GLU A 83 -12.68 5.09 22.85
N GLN A 84 -13.22 4.83 21.66
CA GLN A 84 -14.67 4.90 21.41
C GLN A 84 -15.43 3.75 22.08
N ILE A 85 -14.87 2.54 22.08
CA ILE A 85 -15.45 1.38 22.78
C ILE A 85 -15.48 1.64 24.29
N ASP A 86 -14.38 2.13 24.86
CA ASP A 86 -14.28 2.45 26.29
C ASP A 86 -15.33 3.47 26.72
N LYS A 87 -15.63 4.45 25.85
CA LYS A 87 -16.68 5.43 26.11
C LYS A 87 -18.06 4.78 26.16
N LEU A 88 -18.41 3.93 25.19
CA LEU A 88 -19.68 3.21 25.16
C LEU A 88 -19.82 2.29 26.39
N MET A 89 -18.74 1.58 26.76
CA MET A 89 -18.74 0.73 27.95
C MET A 89 -18.99 1.50 29.24
N LYS A 90 -18.50 2.74 29.34
CA LYS A 90 -18.77 3.61 30.51
C LYS A 90 -20.21 4.12 30.52
N GLU A 91 -20.74 4.49 29.35
CA GLU A 91 -22.11 4.99 29.21
C GLU A 91 -23.14 3.91 29.57
N ASP A 92 -22.97 2.70 29.06
CA ASP A 92 -23.93 1.60 29.21
C ASP A 92 -23.60 0.68 30.42
N ARG A 93 -22.64 1.07 31.26
CA ARG A 93 -22.11 0.24 32.36
C ARG A 93 -23.21 -0.31 33.26
N ALA A 94 -24.10 0.56 33.74
CA ALA A 94 -25.15 0.17 34.68
C ALA A 94 -26.18 -0.79 34.06
N GLU A 95 -26.48 -0.61 32.77
CA GLU A 95 -27.34 -1.53 32.03
C GLU A 95 -26.67 -2.90 31.90
N LEU A 96 -25.40 -2.94 31.46
CA LEU A 96 -24.63 -4.17 31.32
C LEU A 96 -24.49 -4.92 32.66
N GLU A 97 -24.21 -4.20 33.74
CA GLU A 97 -24.14 -4.77 35.10
C GLU A 97 -25.49 -5.35 35.55
N SER A 98 -26.62 -4.70 35.23
CA SER A 98 -27.96 -5.22 35.52
C SER A 98 -28.29 -6.52 34.77
N LEU A 99 -27.65 -6.74 33.61
CA LEU A 99 -27.73 -7.97 32.82
C LEU A 99 -26.73 -9.04 33.28
N GLY A 100 -26.01 -8.81 34.39
CA GLY A 100 -25.08 -9.77 34.98
C GLY A 100 -23.66 -9.73 34.39
N VAL A 101 -23.32 -8.72 33.58
CA VAL A 101 -21.94 -8.50 33.14
C VAL A 101 -21.15 -7.96 34.33
N VAL A 102 -20.10 -8.68 34.73
CA VAL A 102 -19.23 -8.30 35.84
C VAL A 102 -17.80 -8.12 35.36
N GLU A 103 -17.18 -7.03 35.79
CA GLU A 103 -15.77 -6.73 35.53
C GLU A 103 -14.91 -7.76 36.26
N LYS A 104 -14.26 -8.66 35.50
CA LYS A 104 -13.31 -9.62 36.07
C LYS A 104 -11.92 -9.00 36.01
N SER A 105 -11.33 -8.77 37.17
CA SER A 105 -9.90 -8.48 37.27
C SER A 105 -9.11 -9.71 36.80
N LEU A 106 -8.07 -9.46 35.98
CA LEU A 106 -7.07 -10.48 35.61
C LEU A 106 -6.18 -10.82 36.80
#